data_AF-A0A3C0R393-F1
#
_entry.id   AF-A0A3C0R393-F1
#
_cell.length_a   1.000
_cell.length_b   1.000
_cell.length_c   1.000
_cell.angle_alpha   90.00
_cell.angle_beta   90.00
_cell.angle_gamma   90.00
#
_symmetry.space_group_name_H-M   'P 1'
#
loop_
_entity.id
_entity.type
_entity.pdbx_description
1 polymer ?
#
loop_
_entity_poly.entity_id
_entity_poly.type
_entity_poly.pdbx_seq_one_letter_code
_entity_poly.pdbx_strand_id
1 'polypeptide(L)'
;MDSLLPDCFLHGTRWVRGDFHLHTRQDKEFQSSVGPNDFIEAYASRLEHEDVRVGVVTNHNKFDAEEFKALRKCARKRDIFLLPGVELSVRSILVRPSTDKTVNYPNPKNQNYE
;
A
#
# COMPACT_ATOMS: atom_id res chain seq x y z
N MET A 1 11.77 16.95 -34.60
CA MET A 1 12.20 16.42 -33.30
C MET A 1 11.44 17.20 -32.24
N ASP A 2 10.18 16.82 -32.03
CA ASP A 2 9.38 17.34 -30.92
C ASP A 2 9.47 16.34 -29.78
N SER A 3 9.57 16.92 -28.59
CA SER A 3 10.21 16.39 -27.40
C SER A 3 9.41 15.31 -26.67
N LEU A 4 10.17 14.36 -26.13
CA LEU A 4 9.86 13.21 -25.27
C LEU A 4 9.16 13.58 -23.94
N LEU A 5 8.06 14.33 -23.97
CA LEU A 5 7.17 14.45 -22.81
C LEU A 5 5.93 13.59 -23.09
N PRO A 6 5.53 12.72 -22.15
CA PRO A 6 4.32 11.92 -22.34
C PRO A 6 3.10 12.85 -22.44
N ASP A 7 2.23 12.59 -23.42
CA ASP A 7 0.94 13.26 -23.65
C ASP A 7 -0.09 12.97 -22.53
N CYS A 8 0.30 13.09 -21.27
CA CYS A 8 -0.62 12.88 -20.18
C CYS A 8 -1.58 14.09 -20.10
N PHE A 9 -2.87 13.81 -20.27
CA PHE A 9 -3.98 14.77 -20.18
C PHE A 9 -4.22 15.73 -21.36
N LEU A 10 -3.68 15.43 -22.55
CA LEU A 10 -3.91 16.27 -23.74
C LEU A 10 -5.39 16.53 -24.07
N HIS A 11 -6.29 15.63 -23.65
CA HIS A 11 -7.73 15.69 -23.89
C HIS A 11 -8.58 15.74 -22.60
N GLY A 12 -8.00 16.17 -21.48
CA GLY A 12 -8.70 16.25 -20.19
C GLY A 12 -8.55 14.98 -19.37
N THR A 13 -9.55 14.08 -19.35
CA THR A 13 -9.55 12.89 -18.46
C THR A 13 -8.84 11.68 -19.08
N ARG A 14 -7.99 11.00 -18.30
CA ARG A 14 -7.29 9.76 -18.69
C ARG A 14 -7.58 8.65 -17.68
N TRP A 15 -7.86 7.45 -18.18
CA TRP A 15 -7.88 6.25 -17.35
C TRP A 15 -6.46 5.89 -16.92
N VAL A 16 -6.30 5.67 -15.62
CA VAL A 16 -5.03 5.23 -15.03
C VAL A 16 -5.29 3.98 -14.22
N ARG A 17 -4.38 3.00 -14.30
CA ARG A 17 -4.42 1.85 -13.40
C ARG A 17 -3.90 2.30 -12.04
N GLY A 18 -4.72 2.07 -11.02
CA GLY A 18 -4.40 2.33 -9.62
C GLY A 18 -4.24 1.02 -8.85
N ASP A 19 -3.28 0.98 -7.94
CA ASP A 19 -3.15 -0.08 -6.93
C ASP A 19 -3.15 0.56 -5.53
N PHE A 20 -4.12 0.18 -4.70
CA PHE A 20 -4.35 0.80 -3.40
C PHE A 20 -3.90 -0.08 -2.23
N HIS A 21 -3.28 -1.24 -2.50
CA HIS A 21 -2.88 -2.20 -1.48
C HIS A 21 -1.47 -2.75 -1.76
N LEU A 22 -0.48 -1.86 -1.72
CA LEU A 22 0.91 -2.22 -2.00
C LEU A 22 1.70 -2.46 -0.71
N HIS A 23 2.27 -3.66 -0.58
CA HIS A 23 3.28 -3.93 0.45
C HIS A 23 4.69 -3.72 -0.09
N THR A 24 5.62 -3.40 0.80
CA THR A 24 7.06 -3.28 0.51
C THR A 24 7.87 -4.21 1.42
N ARG A 25 9.18 -4.29 1.19
CA ARG A 25 10.12 -5.10 1.99
C ARG A 25 10.09 -4.80 3.50
N GLN A 26 9.64 -3.62 3.92
CA GLN A 26 9.53 -3.29 5.34
C GLN A 26 8.30 -3.94 6.01
N ASP A 27 7.44 -4.57 5.23
CA ASP A 27 6.40 -5.49 5.66
C ASP A 27 6.98 -6.89 5.91
N LYS A 28 6.45 -7.60 6.91
CA LYS A 28 6.95 -8.93 7.28
C LYS A 28 6.51 -10.03 6.31
N GLU A 29 5.37 -9.84 5.65
CA GLU A 29 4.77 -10.82 4.75
C GLU A 29 5.24 -10.63 3.30
N PHE A 30 5.94 -9.52 3.03
CA PHE A 30 6.46 -9.22 1.71
C PHE A 30 7.67 -10.09 1.37
N GLN A 31 7.55 -10.85 0.28
CA GLN A 31 8.62 -11.68 -0.24
C GLN A 31 9.19 -11.06 -1.52
N SER A 32 10.51 -10.89 -1.55
CA SER A 32 11.25 -10.41 -2.71
C SER A 32 12.46 -11.29 -2.96
N SER A 33 12.64 -11.71 -4.21
CA SER A 33 13.86 -12.37 -4.69
C SER A 33 15.00 -11.38 -4.99
N VAL A 34 14.73 -10.08 -4.90
CA VAL A 34 15.66 -9.00 -5.19
C VAL A 34 16.36 -8.55 -3.90
N GLY A 35 17.67 -8.27 -4.00
CA GLY A 35 18.47 -7.79 -2.88
C GLY A 35 18.07 -6.39 -2.40
N PRO A 36 18.43 -6.00 -1.16
CA PRO A 36 18.03 -4.71 -0.57
C PRO A 36 18.45 -3.48 -1.38
N ASN A 37 19.60 -3.54 -2.04
CA ASN A 37 20.15 -2.42 -2.81
C ASN A 37 19.40 -2.16 -4.12
N ASP A 38 18.85 -3.22 -4.72
CA ASP A 38 18.16 -3.14 -6.01
C ASP A 38 16.64 -3.05 -5.84
N PHE A 39 16.13 -3.23 -4.62
CA PHE A 39 14.71 -3.28 -4.31
C PHE A 39 13.93 -2.08 -4.86
N ILE A 40 14.40 -0.86 -4.61
CA ILE A 40 13.70 0.36 -5.04
C ILE A 40 13.52 0.41 -6.56
N GLU A 41 14.57 0.06 -7.29
CA GLU A 41 14.59 0.11 -8.75
C GLU A 41 13.73 -1.01 -9.35
N ALA A 42 13.86 -2.23 -8.82
CA ALA A 42 13.08 -3.37 -9.25
C ALA A 42 11.58 -3.18 -8.96
N TYR A 43 11.23 -2.61 -7.80
CA TYR A 43 9.85 -2.35 -7.42
C TYR A 43 9.21 -1.31 -8.35
N ALA A 44 9.87 -0.18 -8.55
CA ALA A 44 9.37 0.86 -9.46
C ALA A 44 9.28 0.35 -10.92
N SER A 45 10.25 -0.47 -11.36
CA SER A 45 10.20 -1.13 -12.67
C SER A 45 9.03 -2.10 -12.78
N ARG A 46 8.69 -2.82 -11.70
CA ARG A 46 7.55 -3.72 -11.71
C ARG A 46 6.23 -2.95 -11.78
N LEU A 47 6.07 -1.88 -11.01
CA LEU A 47 4.89 -1.02 -11.10
C LEU A 47 4.71 -0.45 -12.51
N GLU A 48 5.80 -0.01 -13.14
CA GLU A 48 5.79 0.50 -14.51
C GLU A 48 5.39 -0.59 -15.52
N HIS A 49 5.97 -1.78 -15.40
CA HIS A 49 5.65 -2.94 -16.24
C HIS A 49 4.18 -3.37 -16.10
N GLU A 50 3.60 -3.28 -14.91
CA GLU A 50 2.18 -3.52 -14.66
C GLU A 50 1.27 -2.34 -15.06
N ASP A 51 1.82 -1.27 -15.63
CA ASP A 51 1.10 -0.03 -15.99
C ASP A 51 0.41 0.66 -14.79
N VAL A 52 0.86 0.41 -13.56
CA VAL A 52 0.35 1.10 -12.37
C VAL A 52 0.90 2.52 -12.35
N ARG A 53 0.00 3.51 -12.43
CA ARG A 53 0.35 4.94 -12.42
C ARG A 53 0.01 5.63 -11.11
N VAL A 54 -0.89 5.06 -10.32
CA VAL A 54 -1.21 5.54 -8.97
C VAL A 54 -1.09 4.37 -8.00
N GLY A 55 -0.26 4.51 -6.98
CA GLY A 55 -0.01 3.45 -5.99
C GLY A 55 -0.15 3.97 -4.56
N VAL A 56 -0.66 3.15 -3.64
CA VAL A 56 -0.65 3.44 -2.20
C VAL A 56 0.11 2.34 -1.46
N VAL A 57 1.19 2.72 -0.78
CA VAL A 57 1.93 1.80 0.08
C VAL A 57 1.17 1.62 1.38
N THR A 58 0.79 0.39 1.72
CA THR A 58 -0.07 0.03 2.86
C THR A 58 0.51 -1.15 3.63
N ASN A 59 1.76 -1.05 4.09
CA ASN A 59 2.35 -2.08 4.95
C ASN A 59 1.53 -2.30 6.23
N HIS A 60 1.54 -3.52 6.74
CA HIS A 60 0.83 -3.95 7.94
C HIS A 60 1.38 -3.26 9.20
N ASN A 61 0.55 -2.42 9.82
CA ASN A 61 0.76 -1.76 11.11
C ASN A 61 2.09 -0.99 11.24
N LYS A 62 2.76 -0.69 10.12
CA LYS A 62 4.07 -0.06 10.09
C LYS A 62 4.21 0.78 8.83
N PHE A 63 4.75 1.98 8.96
CA PHE A 63 5.12 2.82 7.83
C PHE A 63 6.60 3.15 7.91
N ASP A 64 7.37 2.81 6.87
CA ASP A 64 8.79 3.14 6.77
C ASP A 64 8.98 4.39 5.90
N ALA A 65 9.24 5.52 6.54
CA ALA A 65 9.31 6.80 5.85
C ALA A 65 10.51 6.92 4.91
N GLU A 66 11.64 6.29 5.24
CA GLU A 66 12.86 6.38 4.43
C GLU A 66 12.76 5.51 3.18
N GLU A 67 12.26 4.28 3.32
CA GLU A 67 11.96 3.43 2.17
C GLU A 67 10.90 4.07 1.26
N PHE A 68 9.83 4.64 1.84
CA PHE A 68 8.80 5.34 1.06
C PHE A 68 9.37 6.54 0.30
N LYS A 69 10.21 7.38 0.93
CA LYS A 69 10.83 8.54 0.26
C LYS A 69 11.71 8.09 -0.90
N ALA A 70 12.54 7.06 -0.69
CA ALA A 70 13.40 6.51 -1.74
C ALA A 70 12.57 5.96 -2.91
N LEU A 71 11.53 5.18 -2.59
CA LEU A 71 10.64 4.58 -3.58
C LEU A 71 9.88 5.64 -4.37
N ARG A 72 9.26 6.62 -3.68
CA ARG A 72 8.54 7.74 -4.31
C ARG A 72 9.44 8.55 -5.23
N LYS A 73 10.71 8.78 -4.85
CA LYS A 73 11.68 9.50 -5.68
C LYS A 73 11.99 8.73 -6.97
N CYS A 74 12.12 7.40 -6.91
CA CYS A 74 12.32 6.57 -8.10
C CYS A 74 11.05 6.50 -8.97
N ALA A 75 9.91 6.16 -8.37
CA ALA A 75 8.61 6.05 -9.03
C ALA A 75 8.21 7.33 -9.79
N ARG A 76 8.48 8.51 -9.22
CA ARG A 76 8.20 9.79 -9.87
C ARG A 76 8.98 9.99 -11.18
N LYS A 77 10.19 9.42 -11.31
CA LYS A 77 10.96 9.50 -12.57
C LYS A 77 10.35 8.64 -13.68
N ARG A 78 9.42 7.75 -13.34
CA ARG A 78 8.71 6.82 -14.22
C ARG A 78 7.22 7.20 -14.36
N ASP A 79 6.86 8.43 -14.01
CA ASP A 79 5.49 8.94 -14.00
C ASP A 79 4.49 8.14 -13.16
N ILE A 80 4.97 7.57 -12.05
CA ILE A 80 4.15 6.84 -11.07
C ILE A 80 3.97 7.69 -9.82
N PHE A 81 2.71 7.94 -9.47
CA PHE A 81 2.34 8.70 -8.29
C PHE A 81 2.10 7.77 -7.09
N LEU A 82 3.02 7.80 -6.13
CA LEU A 82 2.91 7.02 -4.89
C LEU A 82 2.41 7.87 -3.71
N LEU A 83 1.43 7.34 -3.01
CA LEU A 83 0.85 7.89 -1.77
C LEU A 83 1.28 7.05 -0.55
N PRO A 84 1.49 7.70 0.60
CA PRO A 84 1.72 7.00 1.85
C PRO A 84 0.41 6.45 2.42
N GLY A 85 0.48 5.29 3.04
CA GLY A 85 -0.63 4.63 3.73
C GLY A 85 -0.11 3.63 4.76
N VAL A 86 -1.03 3.05 5.53
CA VAL A 86 -0.74 1.93 6.44
C VAL A 86 -1.97 1.04 6.50
N GLU A 87 -1.77 -0.26 6.49
CA GLU A 87 -2.86 -1.22 6.70
C GLU A 87 -2.97 -1.52 8.20
N LEU A 88 -4.11 -1.19 8.80
CA LEU A 88 -4.35 -1.41 10.22
C LEU A 88 -5.09 -2.71 10.45
N SER A 89 -4.44 -3.66 11.13
CA SER A 89 -5.07 -4.89 11.58
C SER A 89 -5.65 -4.65 12.97
N VAL A 90 -6.87 -4.12 13.04
CA VAL A 90 -7.54 -3.88 14.32
C VAL A 90 -8.26 -5.14 14.78
N ARG A 91 -7.95 -5.58 16.01
CA ARG A 91 -8.84 -6.53 16.70
C ARG A 91 -10.13 -5.79 17.02
N SER A 92 -11.29 -6.43 16.78
CA SER A 92 -12.58 -5.86 17.11
C SER A 92 -12.58 -5.35 18.56
N ILE A 93 -12.76 -4.05 18.72
CA ILE A 93 -12.83 -3.42 20.02
C ILE A 93 -14.23 -3.69 20.56
N LEU A 94 -14.33 -4.63 21.50
CA LEU A 94 -15.58 -4.88 22.18
C LEU A 94 -15.69 -3.83 23.29
N VAL A 95 -16.33 -2.69 22.98
CA VAL A 95 -16.67 -1.68 23.98
C VAL A 95 -17.73 -2.30 24.88
N ARG A 96 -17.34 -2.74 26.08
CA ARG A 96 -18.30 -3.14 27.11
C ARG A 96 -18.83 -1.87 27.77
N PRO A 97 -20.14 -1.55 27.67
CA PRO A 97 -20.72 -0.58 28.58
C PRO A 97 -20.47 -1.06 30.01
N SER A 98 -20.05 -0.15 30.88
CA SER A 98 -19.92 -0.42 32.32
C SER A 98 -21.33 -0.54 32.93
N THR A 99 -22.02 -1.64 32.63
CA THR A 99 -23.29 -1.95 33.26
C THR A 99 -23.36 -3.43 33.58
N ASP A 100 -23.32 -3.66 34.89
CA ASP A 100 -23.73 -4.84 35.65
C ASP A 100 -22.95 -6.15 35.45
N LYS A 101 -22.51 -6.73 36.58
CA LYS A 101 -21.66 -7.94 36.68
C LYS A 101 -22.43 -9.24 36.40
N THR A 102 -23.67 -9.14 35.95
CA THR A 102 -24.63 -10.25 35.85
C THR A 102 -24.83 -10.76 34.43
N VAL A 103 -24.38 -10.01 33.40
CA VAL A 103 -24.59 -10.40 32.00
C VAL A 103 -23.36 -11.11 31.42
N ASN A 104 -23.53 -12.40 31.12
CA ASN A 104 -22.49 -13.25 30.55
C ASN A 104 -22.53 -13.16 29.02
N TYR A 105 -21.64 -12.36 28.42
CA TYR A 105 -21.52 -12.27 26.96
C TYR A 105 -20.69 -13.44 26.41
N PRO A 106 -21.18 -14.19 25.39
CA PRO A 106 -20.44 -15.31 24.81
C PRO A 106 -19.13 -14.85 24.17
N ASN A 107 -18.10 -15.70 24.27
CA ASN A 107 -16.75 -15.43 23.78
C ASN A 107 -16.74 -15.32 22.23
N PRO A 108 -16.33 -14.17 21.66
CA PRO A 108 -16.32 -13.96 20.21
C PRO A 108 -15.28 -14.80 19.46
N LYS A 109 -14.41 -15.56 20.16
CA LYS A 109 -13.45 -16.49 19.53
C LYS A 109 -14.11 -17.73 18.89
N ASN A 110 -15.41 -17.94 19.05
CA ASN A 110 -16.11 -19.13 18.55
C ASN A 110 -17.01 -18.84 17.34
N GLN A 111 -16.76 -17.76 16.60
CA GLN A 111 -17.44 -17.50 15.33
C GLN A 111 -16.43 -17.58 14.20
N ASN A 112 -16.30 -18.78 13.63
CA ASN A 112 -15.75 -18.93 12.29
C ASN A 112 -16.77 -18.30 11.35
N TYR A 113 -16.40 -17.21 10.69
CA TYR A 113 -17.15 -16.70 9.55
C TYR A 113 -16.68 -17.51 8.34
N GLU A 114 -17.53 -18.42 7.86
CA GLU A 114 -17.41 -19.04 6.54
C GLU A 114 -17.60 -17.99 5.43
#